data_AF-A0A511X1R3-F1
#
_entry.id   AF-A0A511X1R3-F1
#
_cell.length_a   1.000
_cell.length_b   1.000
_cell.length_c   1.000
_cell.angle_alpha   90.00
_cell.angle_beta   90.00
_cell.angle_gamma   90.00
#
_symmetry.space_group_name_H-M   'P 1'
#
loop_
_entity.id
_entity.type
_entity.pdbx_description
1 polymer ?
#
loop_
_entity_poly.entity_id
_entity_poly.type
_entity_poly.pdbx_seq_one_letter_code
_entity_poly.pdbx_strand_id
1 'polypeptide(L)' 'MKKASLIPTKATMLPNLRLEITFNNGEKKSLSIYDENMVAGPIANTWIGSKVEINKDGSIQVNDTLFSLEYVLENTTTEI' A
#
# COMPACT_ATOMS: atom_id res chain seq x y z
N MET A 1 -20.28 -5.56 16.49
CA MET A 1 -20.15 -4.55 15.42
C MET A 1 -19.34 -5.20 14.30
N LYS A 2 -19.91 -5.40 13.10
CA LYS A 2 -19.14 -5.91 11.96
C LYS A 2 -18.09 -4.85 11.63
N LYS A 3 -16.78 -5.14 11.77
CA LYS A 3 -15.73 -4.30 11.19
C LYS A 3 -16.12 -4.11 9.73
N ALA A 4 -16.40 -2.89 9.29
CA ALA A 4 -16.58 -2.63 7.88
C ALA A 4 -15.32 -3.13 7.18
N SER A 5 -15.47 -3.96 6.15
CA SER A 5 -14.32 -4.42 5.37
C SER A 5 -13.66 -3.20 4.76
N LEU A 6 -12.44 -2.90 5.22
CA LEU A 6 -11.62 -1.83 4.68
C LEU A 6 -11.17 -2.24 3.28
N ILE A 7 -11.61 -1.49 2.28
CA ILE A 7 -11.28 -1.73 0.87
C ILE A 7 -10.44 -0.56 0.37
N PRO A 8 -9.22 -0.80 -0.15
CA PRO A 8 -8.42 0.25 -0.79
C PRO A 8 -9.15 0.84 -1.98
N THR A 9 -9.22 2.16 -2.06
CA THR A 9 -9.84 2.91 -3.17
C THR A 9 -8.84 3.75 -3.93
N LYS A 10 -7.72 4.11 -3.28
CA LYS A 10 -6.60 4.84 -3.88
C LYS A 10 -5.31 4.41 -3.20
N ALA A 11 -4.24 4.28 -3.99
CA ALA A 11 -2.90 4.01 -3.50
C ALA A 11 -1.90 4.87 -4.27
N THR A 12 -0.97 5.53 -3.57
CA THR A 12 0.01 6.45 -4.17
C THR A 12 1.37 6.24 -3.52
N MET A 13 2.42 6.14 -4.33
CA MET A 13 3.79 6.11 -3.83
C MET A 13 4.23 7.51 -3.41
N LEU A 14 4.75 7.65 -2.20
CA LEU A 14 5.30 8.87 -1.64
C LEU A 14 6.84 8.92 -1.79
N PRO A 15 7.46 10.12 -1.77
CA PRO A 15 8.92 10.29 -1.93
C PRO A 15 9.80 9.59 -0.89
N ASN A 16 9.23 9.15 0.23
CA ASN A 16 9.91 8.46 1.33
C ASN A 16 9.73 6.93 1.29
N LEU A 17 9.44 6.37 0.10
CA LEU A 17 9.19 4.93 -0.08
C LEU A 17 8.03 4.41 0.77
N ARG A 18 7.03 5.26 0.99
CA ARG A 18 5.77 4.86 1.62
C ARG A 18 4.68 4.80 0.57
N LEU A 19 3.85 3.80 0.68
CA LEU A 19 2.61 3.70 -0.08
C LEU A 19 1.49 4.27 0.78
N GLU A 20 0.98 5.45 0.42
CA GLU A 20 -0.24 6.02 1.02
C GLU A 20 -1.44 5.30 0.41
N ILE A 21 -2.32 4.77 1.26
CA ILE A 21 -3.49 3.99 0.88
C ILE A 21 -4.71 4.65 1.50
N THR A 22 -5.67 5.04 0.68
CA THR A 22 -6.97 5.55 1.10
C THR A 22 -7.99 4.42 1.01
N PHE A 23 -8.76 4.22 2.08
CA PHE A 23 -9.79 3.21 2.16
C PHE A 23 -11.19 3.79 1.88
N ASN A 24 -12.15 2.91 1.61
CA ASN A 24 -13.56 3.27 1.34
C ASN A 24 -14.27 4.05 2.46
N ASN A 25 -13.77 3.97 3.69
CA ASN A 25 -14.26 4.76 4.83
C ASN A 25 -13.61 6.15 4.94
N GLY A 26 -12.73 6.52 4.01
CA GLY A 26 -11.97 7.78 4.03
C GLY A 26 -10.71 7.74 4.89
N GLU A 27 -10.43 6.63 5.58
CA GLU A 27 -9.20 6.45 6.35
C GLU A 27 -7.99 6.39 5.41
N LYS A 28 -6.92 7.06 5.82
CA LYS A 28 -5.63 7.00 5.14
C LYS A 28 -4.64 6.26 6.03
N LYS A 29 -3.93 5.32 5.44
CA LYS A 29 -2.82 4.64 6.10
C LYS A 29 -1.61 4.60 5.19
N SER A 30 -0.43 4.49 5.77
CA SER A 30 0.80 4.31 5.02
C SER A 30 1.41 2.94 5.26
N LEU A 31 1.91 2.32 4.20
CA LEU A 31 2.71 1.11 4.22
C LEU A 31 4.16 1.49 3.89
N SER A 32 5.10 1.16 4.76
CA SER A 32 6.53 1.33 4.45
C SER A 32 6.98 0.24 3.48
N ILE A 33 7.50 0.63 2.32
CA ILE A 33 8.01 -0.29 1.30
C ILE A 33 9.47 -0.70 1.63
N TYR A 34 10.09 -0.04 2.60
CA TYR A 34 11.41 -0.36 3.17
C TYR A 34 11.26 -1.27 4.40
N ASP A 35 10.57 -2.40 4.26
CA ASP A 35 10.56 -3.43 5.31
C ASP A 35 11.73 -4.40 5.02
N GLU A 36 12.53 -4.69 6.04
CA GLU A 36 13.63 -5.67 6.00
C GLU A 36 13.16 -7.07 5.53
N ASN A 37 11.86 -7.35 5.64
CA ASN A 37 11.22 -8.59 5.17
C ASN A 37 10.73 -8.54 3.72
N MET A 38 10.58 -7.35 3.13
CA MET A 38 10.25 -7.18 1.72
C MET A 38 11.48 -6.71 0.97
N VAL A 39 12.07 -7.62 0.19
CA VAL A 39 13.15 -7.28 -0.75
C VAL A 39 12.56 -6.45 -1.91
N ALA A 40 12.14 -5.23 -1.60
CA ALA A 40 11.72 -4.19 -2.53
C ALA A 40 12.93 -3.32 -2.97
N GLY A 41 14.13 -3.92 -2.95
CA GLY A 41 15.37 -3.30 -3.43
C GLY A 41 15.26 -2.63 -4.81
N PRO A 42 14.45 -3.14 -5.77
CA PRO A 42 14.20 -2.45 -7.03
C PRO A 42 13.31 -1.19 -6.90
N ILE A 43 12.32 -1.18 -5.99
CA ILE A 43 11.34 -0.08 -5.84
C ILE A 43 12.00 1.15 -5.23
N ALA A 44 12.94 0.96 -4.30
CA ALA A 44 13.69 2.04 -3.65
C ALA A 44 14.45 2.93 -4.64
N ASN A 45 14.96 2.34 -5.73
CA ASN A 45 15.73 3.04 -6.75
C ASN A 45 14.85 3.76 -7.79
N THR A 46 13.55 3.48 -7.85
CA THR A 46 12.64 3.95 -8.92
C THR A 46 11.28 4.42 -8.38
N TRP A 47 11.24 5.02 -7.18
CA TRP A 47 9.99 5.52 -6.61
C TRP A 47 9.31 6.56 -7.53
N ILE A 48 10.11 7.33 -8.27
CA ILE A 48 9.64 8.18 -9.37
C ILE A 48 9.27 7.28 -10.55
N GLY A 49 7.99 7.30 -10.93
CA GLY A 49 7.47 6.52 -12.06
C GLY A 49 6.97 5.13 -11.70
N SER A 50 6.90 4.79 -10.41
CA SER A 50 6.30 3.52 -9.98
C SER A 50 4.83 3.46 -10.38
N LYS A 51 4.45 2.42 -11.13
CA LYS A 51 3.05 2.13 -11.47
C LYS A 51 2.37 1.53 -10.23
N VAL A 52 1.33 2.19 -9.73
CA VAL A 52 0.51 1.68 -8.63
C VAL A 52 -0.88 1.34 -9.16
N GLU A 53 -1.33 0.12 -8.89
CA GLU A 53 -2.64 -0.39 -9.31
C GLU A 53 -3.34 -1.09 -8.13
N ILE A 54 -4.65 -0.87 -8.00
CA ILE A 54 -5.48 -1.59 -7.02
C ILE A 54 -6.29 -2.62 -7.79
N ASN A 55 -6.08 -3.89 -7.46
CA ASN A 55 -6.80 -4.99 -8.06
C ASN A 55 -8.22 -5.11 -7.48
N LYS A 56 -9.09 -5.82 -8.20
CA LYS A 56 -10.50 -6.01 -7.79
C LYS A 56 -10.66 -6.71 -6.43
N ASP A 57 -9.66 -7.49 -6.02
CA ASP A 57 -9.62 -8.18 -4.73
C ASP A 57 -9.07 -7.31 -3.58
N GLY A 58 -8.72 -6.05 -3.87
CA GLY A 58 -8.15 -5.12 -2.90
C GLY A 58 -6.64 -5.28 -2.69
N SER A 59 -5.98 -6.19 -3.40
CA SER A 59 -4.51 -6.22 -3.43
C SER A 59 -3.98 -4.99 -4.17
N ILE A 60 -2.78 -4.55 -3.79
CA ILE A 60 -2.12 -3.40 -4.39
C ILE A 60 -0.87 -3.88 -5.10
N GLN A 61 -0.75 -3.54 -6.37
CA GLN A 61 0.42 -3.82 -7.17
C GLN A 61 1.25 -2.55 -7.33
N VAL A 62 2.53 -2.61 -7.00
CA VAL A 62 3.52 -1.56 -7.23
C VAL A 62 4.58 -2.14 -8.15
N ASN A 63 4.62 -1.68 -9.40
CA ASN A 63 5.43 -2.28 -10.47
C ASN A 63 5.17 -3.80 -10.56
N ASP A 64 6.18 -4.62 -10.29
CA ASP A 64 6.10 -6.08 -10.32
C ASP A 64 5.86 -6.71 -8.94
N THR A 65 5.69 -5.90 -7.89
CA THR A 65 5.47 -6.36 -6.51
C THR A 65 4.00 -6.28 -6.14
N LEU A 66 3.45 -7.39 -5.65
CA LEU A 66 2.07 -7.50 -5.22
C LEU A 66 1.99 -7.53 -3.69
N PHE A 67 1.15 -6.67 -3.13
CA PHE A 67 0.81 -6.61 -1.71
C PHE A 67 -0.62 -7.10 -1.53
N SER A 68 -0.82 -8.23 -0.85
CA SER A 68 -2.16 -8.73 -0.57
C SER A 68 -2.93 -7.77 0.35
N LEU A 69 -4.26 -7.79 0.27
CA LEU A 69 -5.10 -6.97 1.16
C LEU A 69 -4.82 -7.25 2.65
N GLU A 70 -4.64 -8.52 3.00
CA GLU A 70 -4.30 -8.93 4.37
C GLU A 70 -2.98 -8.31 4.84
N TYR A 71 -1.92 -8.44 4.04
CA TYR A 71 -0.62 -7.84 4.34
C TYR A 71 -0.73 -6.31 4.50
N VAL A 72 -1.46 -5.64 3.61
CA VAL A 72 -1.71 -4.20 3.69
C VAL A 72 -2.42 -3.86 5.00
N LEU A 73 -3.45 -4.59 5.41
CA LEU A 73 -4.19 -4.28 6.63
C LEU A 73 -3.38 -4.51 7.91
N GLU A 74 -2.46 -5.48 7.89
CA GLU A 74 -1.60 -5.83 9.03
C GLU A 74 -0.39 -4.90 9.18
N ASN A 75 0.15 -4.40 8.07
CA ASN A 75 1.43 -3.66 8.04
C ASN A 75 1.27 -2.17 7.72
N THR A 76 0.03 -1.68 7.65
CA THR A 76 -0.23 -0.24 7.50
C THR A 76 -0.40 0.47 8.83
N THR A 77 0.21 1.64 8.96
CA THR A 77 0.03 2.54 10.09
C THR A 77 -0.89 3.68 9.72
N THR A 78 -1.88 3.98 10.57
CA THR A 78 -2.76 5.15 10.39
C THR A 78 -1.91 6.42 10.50
N GLU A 79 -2.00 7.31 9.51
CA GLU A 79 -1.37 8.63 9.59
C GLU A 79 -2.27 9.53 10.45
N ILE A 80 -1.72 10.08 11.53
CA ILE A 80 -2.38 11.01 12.46
C ILE A 80 -2.18 12.43 11.96
#